data_AF-V2XCM4-F1
#
_entry.id   AF-V2XCM4-F1
#
_cell.length_a   1.000
_cell.length_b   1.000
_cell.length_c   1.000
_cell.angle_alpha   90.00
_cell.angle_beta   90.00
_cell.angle_gamma   90.00
#
_symmetry.space_group_name_H-M   'P 1'
#
loop_
_entity.id
_entity.type
_entity.pdbx_description
1 polymer ?
#
loop_
_entity_poly.entity_id
_entity_poly.type
_entity_poly.pdbx_seq_one_letter_code
_entity_poly.pdbx_strand_id
1 'polypeptide(L)'
;MSFKPVGIYPANPTTDRGVSTKLSASKDRIVYTNGKSVIIRDLNNPSASIAYAGHVQNATVARISPSGYYCASADAGGTVRVWDTVGEDQTLKGEYKVISGRINDLEWDGESKRILAVGDGKEKFGHAFMMDSGSSTGEISGHSKAINAVSIRHQRPFRAATAADDALIIFHQGVPYKYDKTIKTHTKFVQDVRYAPSGDLFASVGSDCKFFVYDGKNGDTVAEITDSPHKGSVMAVSWSSDSRSLVTSSADCTVKLWDIETRKAVQTWTVGSGVNHQQVGNVWNGEKDIVSLSLGGDLNVFDHRMADQPSRVINAPQKSITAIAPLGSDAKTFIAGSADGRVLSFDTISGGKATHIQGQGHTGYVTGLASGKDKVYSSGFDDRIREIDITSSNAGQASFATASQPKSLAIATDDSVVIAEINGVEVIRSNQKVFNLQTKFTPSAVATSKSELVVAIGGEDQKTRLYDWDGSVLKEKTVLEGNKAVVSALAFSPDGKLLAAGDSSGRICLFDVKETKLITSRWSFHTARINSLAWTPDSKHCASGSLDTHVYIWSVAKPLKNIALKNVGPGGVNAVLWIDADGAKGELASAGFDACVKVWEVTFHPA
;
A
#
# COMPACT_ATOMS: atom_id res chain seq x y z
N MET A 1 -28.33 9.93 -6.67
CA MET A 1 -26.86 9.98 -6.72
C MET A 1 -26.37 8.83 -7.57
N SER A 2 -25.26 8.98 -8.26
CA SER A 2 -24.53 7.92 -8.97
C SER A 2 -23.03 8.13 -8.78
N PHE A 3 -22.21 7.11 -9.07
CA PHE A 3 -20.76 7.22 -8.95
C PHE A 3 -20.04 6.45 -10.06
N LYS A 4 -18.78 6.81 -10.30
CA LYS A 4 -17.84 6.06 -11.13
C LYS A 4 -16.41 6.17 -10.57
N PRO A 5 -15.56 5.14 -10.73
CA PRO A 5 -14.15 5.25 -10.37
C PRO A 5 -13.46 6.28 -11.27
N VAL A 6 -12.56 7.06 -10.68
CA VAL A 6 -11.73 8.07 -11.38
C VAL A 6 -10.28 7.61 -11.46
N GLY A 7 -9.75 7.05 -10.37
CA GLY A 7 -8.38 6.56 -10.34
C GLY A 7 -8.01 5.92 -9.02
N ILE A 8 -6.79 5.39 -9.00
CA ILE A 8 -6.16 4.79 -7.83
C ILE A 8 -4.75 5.36 -7.64
N TYR A 9 -4.40 5.65 -6.39
CA TYR A 9 -3.03 5.86 -5.96
C TYR A 9 -2.56 4.55 -5.29
N PRO A 10 -1.77 3.72 -5.99
CA PRO A 10 -1.45 2.39 -5.51
C PRO A 10 -0.45 2.43 -4.35
N ALA A 11 -0.56 1.45 -3.47
CA ALA A 11 0.47 1.15 -2.47
C ALA A 11 1.79 0.76 -3.12
N ASN A 12 2.88 0.87 -2.38
CA ASN A 12 4.18 0.29 -2.77
C ASN A 12 4.33 -1.12 -2.19
N PRO A 13 5.24 -1.97 -2.72
CA PRO A 13 5.39 -3.34 -2.26
C PRO A 13 5.69 -3.42 -0.75
N THR A 14 5.15 -4.43 -0.07
CA THR A 14 5.63 -4.76 1.28
C THR A 14 6.97 -5.48 1.19
N THR A 15 7.88 -5.15 2.09
CA THR A 15 9.26 -5.65 2.10
C THR A 15 9.57 -6.32 3.43
N ASP A 16 10.42 -7.34 3.38
CA ASP A 16 10.96 -8.03 4.56
C ASP A 16 12.50 -8.01 4.50
N ARG A 17 13.15 -7.86 5.65
CA ARG A 17 14.61 -7.80 5.71
C ARG A 17 15.21 -9.14 5.32
N GLY A 18 16.20 -9.11 4.41
CA GLY A 18 16.92 -10.31 3.98
C GLY A 18 16.14 -11.21 3.02
N VAL A 19 14.96 -10.77 2.56
CA VAL A 19 14.12 -11.50 1.60
C VAL A 19 14.08 -10.73 0.28
N SER A 20 14.36 -11.43 -0.82
CA SER A 20 14.19 -10.89 -2.17
C SER A 20 12.70 -10.66 -2.45
N THR A 21 12.30 -9.41 -2.69
CA THR A 21 10.94 -9.06 -3.06
C THR A 21 10.79 -9.14 -4.58
N LYS A 22 9.86 -9.98 -5.05
CA LYS A 22 9.71 -10.26 -6.48
C LYS A 22 8.91 -9.15 -7.17
N LEU A 23 9.55 -8.52 -8.15
CA LEU A 23 8.92 -7.60 -9.09
C LEU A 23 8.90 -8.27 -10.48
N SER A 24 7.87 -8.00 -11.25
CA SER A 24 7.84 -8.36 -12.67
C SER A 24 7.35 -7.18 -13.51
N ALA A 25 7.50 -7.26 -14.83
CA ALA A 25 7.14 -6.19 -15.74
C ALA A 25 6.43 -6.72 -16.98
N SER A 26 5.52 -5.90 -17.52
CA SER A 26 4.82 -6.17 -18.78
C SER A 26 4.31 -4.86 -19.36
N LYS A 27 4.72 -4.51 -20.60
CA LYS A 27 4.21 -3.37 -21.38
C LYS A 27 4.08 -2.06 -20.57
N ASP A 28 5.19 -1.56 -20.04
CA ASP A 28 5.25 -0.31 -19.24
C ASP A 28 4.60 -0.35 -17.86
N ARG A 29 4.23 -1.56 -17.43
CA ARG A 29 3.69 -1.81 -16.10
C ARG A 29 4.65 -2.66 -15.31
N ILE A 30 4.72 -2.39 -14.01
CA ILE A 30 5.35 -3.27 -13.04
C ILE A 30 4.28 -3.97 -12.20
N VAL A 31 4.55 -5.20 -11.81
CA VAL A 31 3.64 -6.03 -11.05
C VAL A 31 4.32 -6.49 -9.77
N TYR A 32 3.60 -6.32 -8.66
CA TYR A 32 4.07 -6.67 -7.32
C TYR A 32 2.89 -6.89 -6.38
N THR A 33 3.16 -7.25 -5.13
CA THR A 33 2.12 -7.50 -4.13
C THR A 33 2.26 -6.55 -2.93
N ASN A 34 1.12 -6.25 -2.30
CA ASN A 34 1.05 -5.56 -1.01
C ASN A 34 -0.09 -6.18 -0.19
N GLY A 35 0.23 -6.71 0.99
CA GLY A 35 -0.77 -7.38 1.82
C GLY A 35 -1.44 -8.51 1.05
N LYS A 36 -2.76 -8.45 0.89
CA LYS A 36 -3.55 -9.45 0.14
C LYS A 36 -3.80 -9.07 -1.32
N SER A 37 -3.23 -7.96 -1.76
CA SER A 37 -3.49 -7.37 -3.07
C SER A 37 -2.33 -7.57 -4.02
N VAL A 38 -2.66 -7.70 -5.30
CA VAL A 38 -1.72 -7.60 -6.42
C VAL A 38 -1.88 -6.23 -7.05
N ILE A 39 -0.78 -5.52 -7.23
CA ILE A 39 -0.74 -4.21 -7.88
C ILE A 39 -0.09 -4.36 -9.25
N ILE A 40 -0.81 -3.98 -10.29
CA ILE A 40 -0.26 -3.74 -11.62
C ILE A 40 -0.16 -2.23 -11.77
N ARG A 41 1.02 -1.67 -11.50
CA ARG A 41 1.28 -0.23 -11.56
C ARG A 41 1.72 0.16 -12.96
N ASP A 42 1.03 1.12 -13.55
CA ASP A 42 1.49 1.79 -14.75
C ASP A 42 2.54 2.84 -14.36
N LEU A 43 3.73 2.76 -14.97
CA LEU A 43 4.84 3.66 -14.65
C LEU A 43 4.62 5.07 -15.20
N ASN A 44 3.77 5.26 -16.21
CA ASN A 44 3.58 6.55 -16.87
C ASN A 44 2.28 7.23 -16.42
N ASN A 45 1.25 6.45 -16.11
CA ASN A 45 -0.04 6.95 -15.65
C ASN A 45 -0.53 6.21 -14.39
N PRO A 46 -0.19 6.69 -13.17
CA PRO A 46 -0.58 6.03 -11.92
C PRO A 46 -2.08 5.73 -11.80
N SER A 47 -2.94 6.60 -12.34
CA SER A 47 -4.40 6.43 -12.30
C SER A 47 -4.91 5.22 -13.10
N ALA A 48 -4.14 4.73 -14.08
CA ALA A 48 -4.44 3.54 -14.87
C ALA A 48 -3.97 2.23 -14.21
N SER A 49 -3.46 2.29 -12.98
CA SER A 49 -3.02 1.11 -12.25
C SER A 49 -4.22 0.26 -11.80
N ILE A 50 -3.96 -1.03 -11.58
CA ILE A 50 -4.96 -2.00 -11.13
C ILE A 50 -4.55 -2.54 -9.77
N ALA A 51 -5.52 -2.65 -8.85
CA ALA A 51 -5.35 -3.36 -7.58
C ALA A 51 -6.35 -4.52 -7.51
N TYR A 52 -5.84 -5.75 -7.63
CA TYR A 52 -6.61 -6.99 -7.52
C TYR A 52 -6.57 -7.51 -6.08
N ALA A 53 -7.72 -7.73 -5.47
CA ALA A 53 -7.84 -8.19 -4.09
C ALA A 53 -8.62 -9.52 -4.00
N GLY A 54 -8.04 -10.59 -4.54
CA GLY A 54 -8.64 -11.93 -4.53
C GLY A 54 -8.04 -12.92 -3.52
N HIS A 55 -6.89 -12.62 -2.92
CA HIS A 55 -6.23 -13.56 -2.01
C HIS A 55 -6.78 -13.48 -0.58
N VAL A 56 -6.89 -14.64 0.06
CA VAL A 56 -7.26 -14.74 1.48
C VAL A 56 -6.04 -14.53 2.38
N GLN A 57 -4.89 -15.04 1.95
CA GLN A 57 -3.59 -14.87 2.60
C GLN A 57 -2.80 -13.73 1.94
N ASN A 58 -1.68 -13.32 2.56
CA ASN A 58 -0.82 -12.30 1.95
C ASN A 58 -0.26 -12.78 0.61
N ALA A 59 -0.48 -12.00 -0.44
CA ALA A 59 0.05 -12.25 -1.76
C ALA A 59 1.57 -12.02 -1.76
N THR A 60 2.32 -12.91 -2.40
CA THR A 60 3.80 -12.95 -2.31
C THR A 60 4.50 -12.64 -3.62
N VAL A 61 3.91 -13.03 -4.75
CA VAL A 61 4.46 -12.80 -6.09
C VAL A 61 3.31 -12.77 -7.11
N ALA A 62 3.47 -12.00 -8.17
CA ALA A 62 2.56 -12.01 -9.31
C ALA A 62 3.30 -11.71 -10.62
N ARG A 63 2.88 -12.38 -11.70
CA ARG A 63 3.43 -12.20 -13.05
C ARG A 63 2.34 -12.28 -14.10
N ILE A 64 2.41 -11.36 -15.06
CA ILE A 64 1.57 -11.40 -16.26
C ILE A 64 2.16 -12.42 -17.23
N SER A 65 1.30 -13.27 -17.78
CA SER A 65 1.66 -14.26 -18.79
C SER A 65 2.28 -13.59 -20.03
N PRO A 66 3.16 -14.27 -20.79
CA PRO A 66 3.72 -13.74 -22.03
C PRO A 66 2.67 -13.27 -23.05
N SER A 67 1.48 -13.88 -23.06
CA SER A 67 0.35 -13.44 -23.90
C SER A 67 -0.21 -12.06 -23.51
N GLY A 68 -0.05 -11.66 -22.24
CA GLY A 68 -0.62 -10.43 -21.68
C GLY A 68 -2.10 -10.53 -21.27
N TYR A 69 -2.73 -11.69 -21.41
CA TYR A 69 -4.17 -11.87 -21.11
C TYR A 69 -4.46 -12.28 -19.65
N TYR A 70 -3.50 -12.94 -19.02
CA TYR A 70 -3.66 -13.47 -17.66
C TYR A 70 -2.54 -13.01 -16.73
N CYS A 71 -2.88 -12.86 -15.46
CA CYS A 71 -1.93 -12.76 -14.36
C CYS A 71 -2.03 -14.02 -13.49
N ALA A 72 -0.87 -14.58 -13.13
CA ALA A 72 -0.77 -15.57 -12.06
C ALA A 72 -0.23 -14.87 -10.82
N SER A 73 -0.92 -15.02 -9.69
CA SER A 73 -0.51 -14.49 -8.41
C SER A 73 -0.56 -15.56 -7.33
N ALA A 74 0.45 -15.58 -6.46
CA ALA A 74 0.56 -16.55 -5.38
C ALA A 74 0.49 -15.91 -4.00
N ASP A 75 0.24 -16.72 -2.98
CA ASP A 75 0.20 -16.28 -1.59
C ASP A 75 1.02 -17.13 -0.62
N ALA A 76 1.12 -16.62 0.61
CA ALA A 76 1.80 -17.26 1.73
C ALA A 76 1.15 -18.57 2.19
N GLY A 77 -0.09 -18.83 1.75
CA GLY A 77 -0.75 -20.11 1.98
C GLY A 77 -0.30 -21.19 0.99
N GLY A 78 0.30 -20.82 -0.14
CA GLY A 78 0.71 -21.76 -1.19
C GLY A 78 -0.33 -21.97 -2.27
N THR A 79 -1.27 -21.04 -2.38
CA THR A 79 -2.28 -21.00 -3.44
C THR A 79 -1.78 -20.10 -4.58
N VAL A 80 -1.98 -20.54 -5.83
CA VAL A 80 -1.82 -19.73 -7.04
C VAL A 80 -3.19 -19.46 -7.64
N ARG A 81 -3.49 -18.18 -7.92
CA ARG A 81 -4.68 -17.72 -8.63
C ARG A 81 -4.27 -17.29 -10.03
N VAL A 82 -5.05 -17.68 -11.04
CA VAL A 82 -4.93 -17.20 -12.42
C VAL A 82 -6.18 -16.41 -12.76
N TRP A 83 -6.01 -15.18 -13.22
CA TRP A 83 -7.12 -14.24 -13.44
C TRP A 83 -6.87 -13.34 -14.66
N ASP A 84 -7.95 -12.82 -15.21
CA ASP A 84 -7.95 -12.00 -16.43
C ASP A 84 -7.44 -10.58 -16.19
N THR A 85 -6.57 -10.08 -17.07
CA THR A 85 -6.01 -8.71 -16.96
C THR A 85 -6.58 -7.72 -17.97
N VAL A 86 -7.48 -8.13 -18.85
CA VAL A 86 -8.00 -7.31 -19.96
C VAL A 86 -9.44 -6.89 -19.74
N GLY A 87 -10.27 -7.76 -19.14
CA GLY A 87 -11.63 -7.47 -18.74
C GLY A 87 -11.70 -6.48 -17.56
N GLU A 88 -12.87 -5.86 -17.39
CA GLU A 88 -13.10 -4.85 -16.35
C GLU A 88 -13.24 -5.46 -14.94
N ASP A 89 -13.59 -6.74 -14.85
CA ASP A 89 -13.94 -7.43 -13.60
C ASP A 89 -12.82 -8.30 -13.02
N GLN A 90 -11.68 -8.42 -13.71
CA GLN A 90 -10.53 -9.24 -13.29
C GLN A 90 -10.95 -10.70 -12.97
N THR A 91 -11.76 -11.31 -13.85
CA THR A 91 -12.38 -12.61 -13.60
C THR A 91 -11.34 -13.68 -13.21
N LEU A 92 -11.60 -14.42 -12.14
CA LEU A 92 -10.82 -15.60 -11.78
C LEU A 92 -11.03 -16.72 -12.82
N LYS A 93 -9.93 -17.28 -13.34
CA LYS A 93 -9.93 -18.42 -14.26
C LYS A 93 -9.59 -19.73 -13.57
N GLY A 94 -8.74 -19.69 -12.55
CA GLY A 94 -8.34 -20.88 -11.81
C GLY A 94 -7.72 -20.54 -10.46
N GLU A 95 -7.87 -21.45 -9.50
CA GLU A 95 -7.25 -21.37 -8.18
C GLU A 95 -6.70 -22.75 -7.82
N TYR A 96 -5.41 -22.82 -7.50
CA TYR A 96 -4.69 -24.07 -7.35
C TYR A 96 -3.86 -24.05 -6.07
N LYS A 97 -4.04 -25.07 -5.22
CA LYS A 97 -3.16 -25.32 -4.08
C LYS A 97 -1.89 -26.03 -4.57
N VAL A 98 -0.80 -25.27 -4.74
CA VAL A 98 0.42 -25.78 -5.38
C VAL A 98 1.34 -26.44 -4.37
N ILE A 99 1.56 -25.77 -3.23
CA ILE A 99 2.36 -26.26 -2.10
C ILE A 99 1.67 -25.94 -0.78
N SER A 100 2.05 -26.63 0.29
CA SER A 100 1.58 -26.38 1.65
C SER A 100 2.57 -25.49 2.40
N GLY A 101 2.58 -24.20 2.06
CA GLY A 101 3.49 -23.21 2.63
C GLY A 101 3.67 -22.01 1.70
N ARG A 102 4.56 -21.08 2.07
CA ARG A 102 4.72 -19.81 1.35
C ARG A 102 5.28 -20.05 -0.05
N ILE A 103 4.62 -19.52 -1.09
CA ILE A 103 5.24 -19.42 -2.42
C ILE A 103 6.12 -18.17 -2.44
N ASN A 104 7.39 -18.34 -2.82
CA ASN A 104 8.38 -17.26 -2.89
C ASN A 104 8.50 -16.69 -4.31
N ASP A 105 8.33 -17.53 -5.33
CA ASP A 105 8.37 -17.10 -6.74
C ASP A 105 7.51 -18.01 -7.61
N LEU A 106 7.09 -17.49 -8.77
CA LEU A 106 6.43 -18.25 -9.82
C LEU A 106 6.91 -17.76 -11.17
N GLU A 107 6.81 -18.57 -12.23
CA GLU A 107 7.14 -18.15 -13.58
C GLU A 107 6.24 -18.84 -14.61
N TRP A 108 5.87 -18.09 -15.64
CA TRP A 108 5.13 -18.62 -16.79
C TRP A 108 6.08 -19.23 -17.81
N ASP A 109 5.64 -20.25 -18.51
CA ASP A 109 6.36 -20.70 -19.69
C ASP A 109 6.12 -19.77 -20.89
N GLY A 110 6.98 -19.89 -21.91
CA GLY A 110 6.91 -19.05 -23.12
C GLY A 110 5.61 -19.20 -23.93
N GLU A 111 4.85 -20.29 -23.73
CA GLU A 111 3.58 -20.55 -24.41
C GLU A 111 2.36 -20.07 -23.62
N SER A 112 2.54 -19.47 -22.43
CA SER A 112 1.44 -19.06 -21.52
C SER A 112 0.48 -20.19 -21.13
N LYS A 113 0.98 -21.43 -21.06
CA LYS A 113 0.18 -22.64 -20.76
C LYS A 113 0.53 -23.24 -19.42
N ARG A 114 1.76 -23.06 -18.96
CA ARG A 114 2.33 -23.72 -17.80
C ARG A 114 2.89 -22.70 -16.83
N ILE A 115 2.77 -23.01 -15.55
CA ILE A 115 3.30 -22.21 -14.45
C ILE A 115 4.17 -23.12 -13.59
N LEU A 116 5.36 -22.65 -13.24
CA LEU A 116 6.14 -23.19 -12.13
C LEU A 116 5.94 -22.27 -10.94
N ALA A 117 5.62 -22.81 -9.78
CA ALA A 117 5.58 -22.06 -8.54
C ALA A 117 6.42 -22.78 -7.48
N VAL A 118 7.24 -22.01 -6.76
CA VAL A 118 8.27 -22.51 -5.84
C VAL A 118 8.27 -21.71 -4.54
N GLY A 119 8.72 -22.31 -3.45
CA GLY A 119 8.73 -21.67 -2.15
C GLY A 119 9.15 -22.59 -1.01
N ASP A 120 8.59 -22.32 0.17
CA ASP A 120 8.83 -23.03 1.41
C ASP A 120 7.61 -23.89 1.78
N GLY A 121 7.46 -25.00 1.06
CA GLY A 121 6.37 -25.96 1.29
C GLY A 121 6.82 -27.12 2.19
N LYS A 122 5.89 -27.61 3.02
CA LYS A 122 6.17 -28.71 3.98
C LYS A 122 6.61 -30.03 3.34
N GLU A 123 5.98 -30.39 2.22
CA GLU A 123 6.19 -31.69 1.56
C GLU A 123 7.10 -31.59 0.33
N LYS A 124 6.99 -30.46 -0.38
CA LYS A 124 7.75 -30.16 -1.59
C LYS A 124 7.95 -28.65 -1.69
N PHE A 125 9.05 -28.24 -2.29
CA PHE A 125 9.39 -26.83 -2.47
C PHE A 125 8.89 -26.21 -3.77
N GLY A 126 8.32 -27.00 -4.70
CA GLY A 126 7.76 -26.45 -5.92
C GLY A 126 6.96 -27.44 -6.76
N HIS A 127 6.24 -26.92 -7.75
CA HIS A 127 5.45 -27.74 -8.67
C HIS A 127 5.24 -27.03 -10.02
N ALA A 128 5.18 -27.80 -11.10
CA ALA A 128 4.85 -27.34 -12.45
C ALA A 128 3.46 -27.85 -12.85
N PHE A 129 2.59 -26.96 -13.36
CA PHE A 129 1.20 -27.30 -13.67
C PHE A 129 0.65 -26.48 -14.85
N MET A 130 -0.41 -26.99 -15.48
CA MET A 130 -1.16 -26.29 -16.52
C MET A 130 -2.03 -25.19 -15.91
N MET A 131 -2.02 -23.99 -16.49
CA MET A 131 -2.74 -22.84 -15.93
C MET A 131 -4.27 -23.01 -15.94
N ASP A 132 -4.82 -23.82 -16.85
CA ASP A 132 -6.27 -23.98 -17.09
C ASP A 132 -6.89 -25.11 -16.26
N SER A 133 -6.18 -26.22 -16.15
CA SER A 133 -6.67 -27.46 -15.55
C SER A 133 -6.02 -27.77 -14.20
N GLY A 134 -4.90 -27.13 -13.88
CA GLY A 134 -4.08 -27.48 -12.71
C GLY A 134 -3.33 -28.81 -12.86
N SER A 135 -3.42 -29.47 -14.02
CA SER A 135 -2.78 -30.76 -14.28
C SER A 135 -1.26 -30.63 -14.19
N SER A 136 -0.60 -31.59 -13.55
CA SER A 136 0.86 -31.55 -13.39
C SER A 136 1.56 -31.61 -14.76
N THR A 137 2.62 -30.81 -14.89
CA THR A 137 3.53 -30.82 -16.05
C THR A 137 4.97 -31.10 -15.65
N GLY A 138 5.17 -31.68 -14.47
CA GLY A 138 6.49 -32.01 -13.93
C GLY A 138 6.60 -31.80 -12.43
N GLU A 139 7.77 -32.14 -11.91
CA GLU A 139 8.14 -32.02 -10.51
C GLU A 139 9.41 -31.18 -10.35
N ILE A 140 9.43 -30.34 -9.32
CA ILE A 140 10.58 -29.51 -8.97
C ILE A 140 11.26 -30.13 -7.74
N SER A 141 12.28 -30.95 -7.97
CA SER A 141 13.04 -31.66 -6.94
C SER A 141 14.54 -31.30 -6.98
N GLY A 142 15.29 -31.68 -5.93
CA GLY A 142 16.74 -31.51 -5.85
C GLY A 142 17.22 -30.50 -4.80
N HIS A 143 16.34 -29.61 -4.32
CA HIS A 143 16.65 -28.72 -3.21
C HIS A 143 16.31 -29.36 -1.85
N SER A 144 17.06 -28.98 -0.83
CA SER A 144 16.90 -29.43 0.57
C SER A 144 16.32 -28.36 1.50
N LYS A 145 16.14 -27.14 0.98
CA LYS A 145 15.59 -25.99 1.69
C LYS A 145 14.65 -25.20 0.76
N ALA A 146 13.99 -24.20 1.32
CA ALA A 146 13.10 -23.28 0.62
C ALA A 146 13.73 -22.75 -0.68
N ILE A 147 12.95 -22.82 -1.77
CA ILE A 147 13.33 -22.26 -3.06
C ILE A 147 12.91 -20.78 -3.08
N ASN A 148 13.85 -19.90 -3.41
CA ASN A 148 13.69 -18.45 -3.39
C ASN A 148 13.28 -17.87 -4.75
N ALA A 149 13.70 -18.50 -5.85
CA ALA A 149 13.43 -18.02 -7.19
C ALA A 149 13.34 -19.16 -8.20
N VAL A 150 12.54 -18.94 -9.24
CA VAL A 150 12.43 -19.80 -10.41
C VAL A 150 12.44 -18.95 -11.67
N SER A 151 13.08 -19.45 -12.74
CA SER A 151 13.00 -18.84 -14.05
C SER A 151 12.99 -19.89 -15.15
N ILE A 152 12.23 -19.64 -16.21
CA ILE A 152 12.00 -20.57 -17.32
C ILE A 152 12.65 -20.02 -18.59
N ARG A 153 13.31 -20.88 -19.34
CA ARG A 153 13.72 -20.59 -20.72
C ARG A 153 12.49 -20.64 -21.61
N HIS A 154 12.08 -19.50 -22.17
CA HIS A 154 10.86 -19.41 -23.00
C HIS A 154 10.99 -20.03 -24.39
N GLN A 155 12.21 -20.32 -24.83
CA GLN A 155 12.47 -20.92 -26.14
C GLN A 155 12.74 -22.42 -26.03
N ARG A 156 12.63 -23.15 -27.14
CA ARG A 156 12.95 -24.59 -27.20
C ARG A 156 14.47 -24.81 -27.32
N PRO A 157 15.04 -25.86 -26.67
CA PRO A 157 14.35 -26.73 -25.72
C PRO A 157 14.00 -25.96 -24.44
N PHE A 158 12.80 -26.19 -23.90
CA PHE A 158 12.39 -25.59 -22.64
C PHE A 158 13.33 -26.06 -21.52
N ARG A 159 13.62 -25.16 -20.59
CA ARG A 159 14.45 -25.38 -19.39
C ARG A 159 13.90 -24.56 -18.25
N ALA A 160 14.28 -24.92 -17.03
CA ALA A 160 14.08 -24.05 -15.88
C ALA A 160 15.30 -24.08 -14.97
N ALA A 161 15.48 -23.02 -14.20
CA ALA A 161 16.46 -22.95 -13.13
C ALA A 161 15.77 -22.52 -11.84
N THR A 162 16.10 -23.17 -10.73
CA THR A 162 15.61 -22.82 -9.39
C THR A 162 16.79 -22.51 -8.47
N ALA A 163 16.62 -21.53 -7.59
CA ALA A 163 17.63 -21.03 -6.66
C ALA A 163 17.09 -21.04 -5.23
N ALA A 164 17.89 -21.46 -4.24
CA ALA A 164 17.40 -21.75 -2.89
C ALA A 164 18.37 -21.39 -1.75
N ASP A 165 17.88 -21.55 -0.52
CA ASP A 165 18.60 -21.33 0.74
C ASP A 165 19.66 -22.42 1.05
N ASP A 166 19.71 -23.50 0.27
CA ASP A 166 20.76 -24.51 0.36
C ASP A 166 22.04 -24.12 -0.40
N ALA A 167 22.11 -22.88 -0.89
CA ALA A 167 23.21 -22.33 -1.71
C ALA A 167 23.37 -23.00 -3.08
N LEU A 168 22.37 -23.77 -3.52
CA LEU A 168 22.38 -24.46 -4.80
C LEU A 168 21.52 -23.74 -5.83
N ILE A 169 21.84 -24.04 -7.08
CA ILE A 169 20.92 -23.87 -8.20
C ILE A 169 20.64 -25.27 -8.75
N ILE A 170 19.37 -25.58 -9.01
CA ILE A 170 18.99 -26.79 -9.73
C ILE A 170 18.54 -26.41 -11.12
N PHE A 171 19.15 -27.05 -12.12
CA PHE A 171 18.78 -26.94 -13.52
C PHE A 171 17.83 -28.08 -13.86
N HIS A 172 16.78 -27.77 -14.61
CA HIS A 172 15.69 -28.70 -14.93
C HIS A 172 15.55 -28.85 -16.44
N GLN A 173 15.33 -30.09 -16.89
CA GLN A 173 14.80 -30.34 -18.22
C GLN A 173 13.41 -29.72 -18.34
N GLY A 174 13.02 -29.35 -19.57
CA GLY A 174 11.68 -28.87 -19.85
C GLY A 174 10.66 -30.01 -19.97
N VAL A 175 9.39 -29.61 -20.11
CA VAL A 175 8.17 -30.43 -20.18
C VAL A 175 8.37 -31.92 -20.58
N PRO A 176 8.08 -32.89 -19.68
CA PRO A 176 7.74 -32.68 -18.28
C PRO A 176 8.96 -32.15 -17.50
N TYR A 177 8.75 -31.11 -16.70
CA TYR A 177 9.82 -30.53 -15.88
C TYR A 177 10.35 -31.56 -14.89
N LYS A 178 11.66 -31.75 -14.90
CA LYS A 178 12.36 -32.71 -14.02
C LYS A 178 13.80 -32.28 -13.79
N TYR A 179 14.35 -32.72 -12.66
CA TYR A 179 15.76 -32.54 -12.33
C TYR A 179 16.68 -32.93 -13.50
N ASP A 180 17.69 -32.10 -13.76
CA ASP A 180 18.77 -32.38 -14.70
C ASP A 180 20.11 -32.44 -13.97
N LYS A 181 20.52 -31.32 -13.35
CA LYS A 181 21.79 -31.23 -12.62
C LYS A 181 21.78 -30.17 -11.54
N THR A 182 22.73 -30.31 -10.61
CA THR A 182 23.01 -29.34 -9.54
C THR A 182 24.20 -28.46 -9.92
N ILE A 183 24.04 -27.16 -9.74
CA ILE A 183 25.08 -26.14 -9.96
C ILE A 183 25.50 -25.59 -8.59
N LYS A 184 26.81 -25.62 -8.31
CA LYS A 184 27.42 -25.28 -7.00
C LYS A 184 28.39 -24.10 -7.11
N THR A 185 27.87 -22.92 -7.44
CA THR A 185 28.68 -21.69 -7.57
C THR A 185 28.61 -20.80 -6.34
N HIS A 186 27.44 -20.74 -5.69
CA HIS A 186 27.23 -19.92 -4.51
C HIS A 186 27.60 -20.66 -3.22
N THR A 187 27.92 -19.88 -2.19
CA THR A 187 28.31 -20.37 -0.86
C THR A 187 27.33 -19.98 0.25
N LYS A 188 26.34 -19.17 -0.09
CA LYS A 188 25.22 -18.74 0.77
C LYS A 188 23.93 -18.78 -0.05
N PHE A 189 22.82 -18.37 0.55
CA PHE A 189 21.49 -18.39 -0.07
C PHE A 189 21.54 -17.74 -1.45
N VAL A 190 20.99 -18.44 -2.45
CA VAL A 190 20.82 -17.89 -3.79
C VAL A 190 19.47 -17.18 -3.80
N GLN A 191 19.50 -15.86 -3.93
CA GLN A 191 18.35 -14.98 -3.72
C GLN A 191 17.47 -14.85 -4.96
N ASP A 192 18.09 -14.88 -6.15
CA ASP A 192 17.36 -14.75 -7.40
C ASP A 192 18.07 -15.47 -8.56
N VAL A 193 17.27 -15.89 -9.54
CA VAL A 193 17.74 -16.46 -10.81
C VAL A 193 16.84 -15.99 -11.94
N ARG A 194 17.40 -15.51 -13.05
CA ARG A 194 16.64 -15.06 -14.23
C ARG A 194 17.30 -15.44 -15.55
N TYR A 195 16.52 -16.01 -16.46
CA TYR A 195 16.88 -16.12 -17.86
C TYR A 195 16.89 -14.75 -18.53
N ALA A 196 17.83 -14.57 -19.45
CA ALA A 196 17.76 -13.49 -20.42
C ALA A 196 16.57 -13.72 -21.37
N PRO A 197 15.96 -12.67 -21.94
CA PRO A 197 14.87 -12.81 -22.91
C PRO A 197 15.21 -13.71 -24.12
N SER A 198 16.47 -13.73 -24.57
CA SER A 198 16.94 -14.64 -25.62
C SER A 198 16.95 -16.11 -25.18
N GLY A 199 16.97 -16.38 -23.87
CA GLY A 199 17.09 -17.72 -23.31
C GLY A 199 18.47 -18.36 -23.50
N ASP A 200 19.44 -17.66 -24.10
CA ASP A 200 20.78 -18.19 -24.34
C ASP A 200 21.63 -18.20 -23.08
N LEU A 201 21.32 -17.31 -22.14
CA LEU A 201 21.97 -17.20 -20.84
C LEU A 201 20.95 -17.11 -19.72
N PHE A 202 21.35 -17.48 -18.52
CA PHE A 202 20.70 -17.05 -17.29
C PHE A 202 21.72 -16.60 -16.24
N ALA A 203 21.22 -15.87 -15.26
CA ALA A 203 21.98 -15.19 -14.23
C ALA A 203 21.49 -15.62 -12.85
N SER A 204 22.39 -15.75 -11.87
CA SER A 204 22.02 -15.96 -10.45
C SER A 204 22.78 -15.03 -9.51
N VAL A 205 22.11 -14.57 -8.46
CA VAL A 205 22.65 -13.67 -7.45
C VAL A 205 22.42 -14.22 -6.04
N GLY A 206 23.35 -13.93 -5.12
CA GLY A 206 23.32 -14.54 -3.79
C GLY A 206 23.73 -13.64 -2.63
N SER A 207 23.48 -14.15 -1.43
CA SER A 207 23.88 -13.55 -0.16
C SER A 207 25.37 -13.65 0.15
N ASP A 208 26.13 -14.30 -0.72
CA ASP A 208 27.59 -14.29 -0.75
C ASP A 208 28.17 -13.08 -1.50
N CYS A 209 27.31 -12.12 -1.86
CA CYS A 209 27.67 -10.89 -2.58
C CYS A 209 28.13 -11.14 -4.03
N LYS A 210 27.90 -12.36 -4.56
CA LYS A 210 28.36 -12.78 -5.89
C LYS A 210 27.24 -12.81 -6.91
N PHE A 211 27.65 -12.76 -8.17
CA PHE A 211 26.81 -12.87 -9.34
C PHE A 211 27.49 -13.77 -10.41
N PHE A 212 26.75 -14.72 -10.98
CA PHE A 212 27.24 -15.68 -11.98
C PHE A 212 26.34 -15.74 -13.21
N VAL A 213 26.94 -16.03 -14.37
CA VAL A 213 26.27 -16.24 -15.67
C VAL A 213 26.45 -17.68 -16.12
N TYR A 214 25.42 -18.25 -16.73
CA TYR A 214 25.36 -19.63 -17.18
C TYR A 214 24.81 -19.74 -18.60
N ASP A 215 25.19 -20.82 -19.28
CA ASP A 215 24.57 -21.23 -20.55
C ASP A 215 23.12 -21.65 -20.31
N GLY A 216 22.20 -21.07 -21.09
CA GLY A 216 20.77 -21.27 -20.93
C GLY A 216 20.25 -22.63 -21.38
N LYS A 217 20.99 -23.36 -22.22
CA LYS A 217 20.56 -24.65 -22.76
C LYS A 217 21.04 -25.81 -21.89
N ASN A 218 22.26 -25.70 -21.39
CA ASN A 218 23.00 -26.77 -20.74
C ASN A 218 23.18 -26.51 -19.23
N GLY A 219 23.08 -25.26 -18.78
CA GLY A 219 23.31 -24.87 -17.39
C GLY A 219 24.77 -24.89 -16.98
N ASP A 220 25.70 -24.75 -17.93
CA ASP A 220 27.13 -24.69 -17.65
C ASP A 220 27.53 -23.29 -17.19
N THR A 221 28.40 -23.19 -16.19
CA THR A 221 28.89 -21.90 -15.69
C THR A 221 29.77 -21.24 -16.75
N VAL A 222 29.36 -20.05 -17.20
CA VAL A 222 30.10 -19.24 -18.19
C VAL A 222 31.09 -18.30 -17.49
N ALA A 223 30.66 -17.66 -16.40
CA ALA A 223 31.49 -16.69 -15.68
C ALA A 223 31.00 -16.44 -14.24
N GLU A 224 31.95 -16.13 -13.35
CA GLU A 224 31.72 -15.28 -12.18
C GLU A 224 32.02 -13.84 -12.59
N ILE A 225 31.14 -12.89 -12.26
CA ILE A 225 31.36 -11.47 -12.54
C ILE A 225 31.97 -10.82 -11.30
N THR A 226 33.20 -10.35 -11.43
CA THR A 226 34.02 -9.88 -10.29
C THR A 226 34.45 -8.42 -10.39
N ASP A 227 34.15 -7.75 -11.51
CA ASP A 227 34.41 -6.31 -11.63
C ASP A 227 33.51 -5.52 -10.67
N SER A 228 34.07 -4.54 -9.94
CA SER A 228 33.30 -3.66 -9.02
C SER A 228 32.23 -4.38 -8.18
N PRO A 229 32.59 -5.42 -7.38
CA PRO A 229 31.62 -6.32 -6.77
C PRO A 229 30.76 -5.59 -5.72
N HIS A 230 29.56 -6.12 -5.50
CA HIS A 230 28.71 -5.68 -4.39
C HIS A 230 29.36 -6.00 -3.03
N LYS A 231 29.07 -5.16 -2.04
CA LYS A 231 29.58 -5.30 -0.65
C LYS A 231 28.54 -5.89 0.29
N GLY A 232 27.36 -6.22 -0.22
CA GLY A 232 26.24 -6.80 0.51
C GLY A 232 25.53 -7.86 -0.33
N SER A 233 24.57 -8.54 0.31
CA SER A 233 23.73 -9.55 -0.35
C SER A 233 23.11 -8.98 -1.62
N VAL A 234 23.32 -9.65 -2.75
CA VAL A 234 22.71 -9.26 -4.03
C VAL A 234 21.32 -9.92 -4.08
N MET A 235 20.28 -9.11 -4.01
CA MET A 235 18.91 -9.54 -3.72
C MET A 235 18.09 -9.83 -4.98
N ALA A 236 18.42 -9.20 -6.10
CA ALA A 236 17.66 -9.37 -7.35
C ALA A 236 18.53 -9.12 -8.57
N VAL A 237 18.15 -9.77 -9.67
CA VAL A 237 18.76 -9.60 -10.99
C VAL A 237 17.68 -9.49 -12.05
N SER A 238 17.86 -8.63 -13.05
CA SER A 238 16.94 -8.52 -14.19
C SER A 238 17.69 -8.18 -15.46
N TRP A 239 17.22 -8.68 -16.60
CA TRP A 239 17.88 -8.53 -17.89
C TRP A 239 17.24 -7.43 -18.73
N SER A 240 18.08 -6.72 -19.48
CA SER A 240 17.63 -5.89 -20.60
C SER A 240 16.88 -6.71 -21.66
N SER A 241 16.00 -6.04 -22.40
CA SER A 241 15.20 -6.67 -23.47
C SER A 241 16.04 -7.29 -24.59
N ASP A 242 17.22 -6.73 -24.86
CA ASP A 242 18.16 -7.22 -25.89
C ASP A 242 19.12 -8.31 -25.38
N SER A 243 19.02 -8.69 -24.10
CA SER A 243 19.85 -9.72 -23.45
C SER A 243 21.35 -9.40 -23.35
N ARG A 244 21.78 -8.17 -23.62
CA ARG A 244 23.21 -7.78 -23.58
C ARG A 244 23.65 -7.24 -22.23
N SER A 245 22.71 -6.65 -21.51
CA SER A 245 22.95 -6.10 -20.18
C SER A 245 22.02 -6.69 -19.13
N LEU A 246 22.44 -6.59 -17.87
CA LEU A 246 21.57 -6.87 -16.73
C LEU A 246 21.81 -5.87 -15.61
N VAL A 247 20.86 -5.81 -14.70
CA VAL A 247 20.92 -5.00 -13.49
C VAL A 247 20.87 -5.87 -12.24
N THR A 248 21.67 -5.52 -11.25
CA THR A 248 21.65 -6.14 -9.91
C THR A 248 21.32 -5.10 -8.84
N SER A 249 20.57 -5.54 -7.83
CA SER A 249 20.18 -4.71 -6.68
C SER A 249 20.62 -5.36 -5.38
N SER A 250 21.25 -4.60 -4.49
CA SER A 250 21.96 -5.14 -3.32
C SER A 250 21.62 -4.45 -1.99
N ALA A 251 21.79 -5.21 -0.92
CA ALA A 251 21.71 -4.75 0.47
C ALA A 251 22.84 -3.77 0.86
N ASP A 252 23.79 -3.49 -0.02
CA ASP A 252 24.78 -2.40 0.14
C ASP A 252 24.26 -1.02 -0.28
N CYS A 253 22.94 -0.89 -0.54
CA CYS A 253 22.27 0.32 -1.01
C CYS A 253 22.64 0.75 -2.43
N THR A 254 23.20 -0.16 -3.23
CA THR A 254 23.54 0.12 -4.63
C THR A 254 22.73 -0.71 -5.63
N VAL A 255 22.57 -0.13 -6.82
CA VAL A 255 22.10 -0.77 -8.04
C VAL A 255 23.24 -0.71 -9.04
N LYS A 256 23.52 -1.81 -9.75
CA LYS A 256 24.60 -1.86 -10.74
C LYS A 256 24.11 -2.37 -12.08
N LEU A 257 24.51 -1.68 -13.14
CA LEU A 257 24.31 -2.08 -14.53
C LEU A 257 25.56 -2.77 -15.06
N TRP A 258 25.39 -3.88 -15.76
CA TRP A 258 26.46 -4.74 -16.24
C TRP A 258 26.35 -4.98 -17.72
N ASP A 259 27.49 -4.94 -18.40
CA ASP A 259 27.63 -5.43 -19.77
C ASP A 259 28.16 -6.87 -19.73
N ILE A 260 27.43 -7.78 -20.38
CA ILE A 260 27.67 -9.23 -20.21
C ILE A 260 28.78 -9.75 -21.12
N GLU A 261 28.98 -9.11 -22.27
CA GLU A 261 30.07 -9.46 -23.18
C GLU A 261 31.43 -9.11 -22.58
N THR A 262 31.57 -7.88 -22.09
CA THR A 262 32.80 -7.36 -21.47
C THR A 262 32.97 -7.78 -20.01
N ARG A 263 31.89 -8.23 -19.36
CA ARG A 263 31.85 -8.65 -17.94
C ARG A 263 32.22 -7.52 -16.97
N LYS A 264 31.87 -6.29 -17.32
CA LYS A 264 32.21 -5.08 -16.56
C LYS A 264 30.97 -4.34 -16.07
N ALA A 265 31.12 -3.66 -14.95
CA ALA A 265 30.15 -2.71 -14.47
C ALA A 265 30.16 -1.49 -15.40
N VAL A 266 28.99 -1.18 -15.98
CA VAL A 266 28.79 0.01 -16.81
C VAL A 266 28.45 1.21 -15.93
N GLN A 267 27.59 1.00 -14.93
CA GLN A 267 27.13 2.06 -14.04
C GLN A 267 26.86 1.52 -12.64
N THR A 268 27.08 2.35 -11.63
CA THR A 268 26.74 2.07 -10.22
C THR A 268 25.98 3.25 -9.66
N TRP A 269 24.74 3.01 -9.23
CA TRP A 269 23.92 4.00 -8.54
C TRP A 269 23.94 3.72 -7.04
N THR A 270 24.22 4.75 -6.24
CA THR A 270 24.06 4.70 -4.78
C THR A 270 22.74 5.37 -4.42
N VAL A 271 21.77 4.61 -3.91
CA VAL A 271 20.41 5.12 -3.67
C VAL A 271 20.33 5.95 -2.39
N GLY A 272 21.16 5.63 -1.41
CA GLY A 272 21.18 6.28 -0.11
C GLY A 272 22.03 5.49 0.89
N SER A 273 21.75 5.67 2.18
CA SER A 273 22.50 5.01 3.25
C SER A 273 21.60 4.45 4.34
N GLY A 274 22.05 3.38 5.00
CA GLY A 274 21.31 2.73 6.07
C GLY A 274 20.25 1.74 5.59
N VAL A 275 19.58 1.11 6.57
CA VAL A 275 18.78 -0.10 6.34
C VAL A 275 17.60 0.13 5.38
N ASN A 276 16.93 1.29 5.43
CA ASN A 276 15.79 1.59 4.56
C ASN A 276 16.18 1.78 3.08
N HIS A 277 17.45 2.05 2.77
CA HIS A 277 17.94 2.22 1.40
C HIS A 277 18.56 0.94 0.83
N GLN A 278 18.57 -0.17 1.58
CA GLN A 278 18.96 -1.47 1.04
C GLN A 278 18.05 -1.85 -0.12
N GLN A 279 18.61 -2.31 -1.23
CA GLN A 279 17.81 -2.68 -2.40
C GLN A 279 17.47 -4.16 -2.35
N VAL A 280 16.17 -4.49 -2.36
CA VAL A 280 15.65 -5.84 -2.06
C VAL A 280 14.88 -6.49 -3.20
N GLY A 281 14.69 -5.79 -4.32
CA GLY A 281 14.02 -6.30 -5.51
C GLY A 281 14.33 -5.42 -6.71
N ASN A 282 14.28 -5.97 -7.92
CA ASN A 282 14.36 -5.17 -9.14
C ASN A 282 13.59 -5.80 -10.30
N VAL A 283 13.36 -4.98 -11.32
CA VAL A 283 12.90 -5.42 -12.63
C VAL A 283 13.33 -4.42 -13.69
N TRP A 284 13.74 -4.92 -14.85
CA TRP A 284 13.94 -4.12 -16.05
C TRP A 284 12.67 -4.14 -16.89
N ASN A 285 12.11 -2.97 -17.17
CA ASN A 285 10.91 -2.79 -17.97
C ASN A 285 11.22 -2.03 -19.27
N GLY A 286 10.87 -2.65 -20.40
CA GLY A 286 11.05 -2.05 -21.72
C GLY A 286 12.52 -1.75 -22.04
N GLU A 287 12.75 -0.69 -22.82
CA GLU A 287 14.10 -0.32 -23.28
C GLU A 287 14.90 0.50 -22.26
N LYS A 288 14.21 1.16 -21.32
CA LYS A 288 14.82 2.21 -20.48
C LYS A 288 14.64 2.04 -18.98
N ASP A 289 13.47 1.58 -18.53
CA ASP A 289 13.07 1.77 -17.13
C ASP A 289 13.59 0.62 -16.28
N ILE A 290 14.62 0.89 -15.50
CA ILE A 290 15.12 -0.02 -14.46
C ILE A 290 14.46 0.37 -13.16
N VAL A 291 13.69 -0.53 -12.55
CA VAL A 291 13.04 -0.28 -11.26
C VAL A 291 13.73 -1.10 -10.17
N SER A 292 14.21 -0.44 -9.12
CA SER A 292 14.76 -1.08 -7.92
C SER A 292 14.00 -0.67 -6.67
N LEU A 293 13.65 -1.66 -5.84
CA LEU A 293 12.88 -1.48 -4.62
C LEU A 293 13.80 -1.34 -3.40
N SER A 294 13.70 -0.22 -2.71
CA SER A 294 14.29 -0.02 -1.40
C SER A 294 13.55 -0.83 -0.33
N LEU A 295 14.24 -1.27 0.73
CA LEU A 295 13.64 -1.93 1.89
C LEU A 295 12.61 -1.01 2.57
N GLY A 296 12.80 0.30 2.51
CA GLY A 296 11.83 1.30 2.94
C GLY A 296 10.60 1.42 2.03
N GLY A 297 10.49 0.65 0.95
CA GLY A 297 9.33 0.62 0.07
C GLY A 297 9.37 1.54 -1.14
N ASP A 298 10.33 2.46 -1.20
CA ASP A 298 10.44 3.36 -2.35
C ASP A 298 10.88 2.60 -3.61
N LEU A 299 10.22 2.89 -4.73
CA LEU A 299 10.57 2.35 -6.04
C LEU A 299 11.42 3.38 -6.79
N ASN A 300 12.70 3.08 -6.96
CA ASN A 300 13.69 3.93 -7.62
C ASN A 300 13.73 3.54 -9.10
N VAL A 301 13.39 4.47 -9.98
CA VAL A 301 13.37 4.28 -11.43
C VAL A 301 14.62 4.92 -12.03
N PHE A 302 15.46 4.14 -12.67
CA PHE A 302 16.67 4.59 -13.35
C PHE A 302 16.46 4.52 -14.86
N ASP A 303 17.06 5.47 -15.56
CA ASP A 303 17.26 5.43 -17.00
C ASP A 303 18.77 5.34 -17.21
N HIS A 304 19.26 4.24 -17.80
CA HIS A 304 20.69 4.00 -18.01
C HIS A 304 21.37 5.02 -18.93
N ARG A 305 20.58 5.83 -19.64
CA ARG A 305 21.07 6.94 -20.48
C ARG A 305 21.25 8.24 -19.69
N MET A 306 20.72 8.29 -18.47
CA MET A 306 20.77 9.44 -17.58
C MET A 306 21.72 9.17 -16.39
N ALA A 307 21.99 10.23 -15.62
CA ALA A 307 23.07 10.39 -14.65
C ALA A 307 23.14 9.38 -13.47
N ASP A 308 23.92 9.74 -12.45
CA ASP A 308 24.28 8.92 -11.27
C ASP A 308 23.18 8.76 -10.20
N GLN A 309 21.94 9.18 -10.50
CA GLN A 309 20.81 9.19 -9.57
C GLN A 309 19.56 8.57 -10.21
N PRO A 310 18.57 8.09 -9.42
CA PRO A 310 17.28 7.70 -9.96
C PRO A 310 16.65 8.86 -10.76
N SER A 311 16.18 8.57 -11.96
CA SER A 311 15.41 9.51 -12.79
C SER A 311 14.10 9.92 -12.11
N ARG A 312 13.54 9.03 -11.30
CA ARG A 312 12.31 9.23 -10.53
C ARG A 312 12.28 8.29 -9.33
N VAL A 313 11.77 8.78 -8.20
CA VAL A 313 11.42 7.95 -7.04
C VAL A 313 9.91 7.96 -6.89
N ILE A 314 9.30 6.78 -6.82
CA ILE A 314 7.87 6.61 -6.60
C ILE A 314 7.66 6.26 -5.13
N ASN A 315 7.17 7.22 -4.37
CA ASN A 315 6.76 7.02 -2.98
C ASN A 315 5.29 6.59 -2.93
N ALA A 316 4.96 5.73 -1.99
CA ALA A 316 3.59 5.39 -1.60
C ALA A 316 3.61 4.67 -0.25
N PRO A 317 2.46 4.55 0.44
CA PRO A 317 2.36 3.75 1.65
C PRO A 317 2.65 2.27 1.37
N GLN A 318 3.34 1.60 2.31
CA GLN A 318 3.49 0.14 2.32
C GLN A 318 2.48 -0.55 3.23
N LYS A 319 1.91 0.20 4.17
CA LYS A 319 0.99 -0.30 5.20
C LYS A 319 -0.31 0.48 5.14
N SER A 320 -1.34 -0.09 5.77
CA SER A 320 -2.69 0.49 5.88
C SER A 320 -2.64 1.99 6.09
N ILE A 321 -3.40 2.73 5.29
CA ILE A 321 -3.71 4.14 5.56
C ILE A 321 -4.70 4.18 6.70
N THR A 322 -4.48 5.04 7.68
CA THR A 322 -5.22 5.05 8.95
C THR A 322 -5.99 6.35 9.15
N ALA A 323 -5.49 7.45 8.61
CA ALA A 323 -6.12 8.76 8.64
C ALA A 323 -5.84 9.51 7.34
N ILE A 324 -6.73 10.45 7.01
CA ILE A 324 -6.58 11.38 5.89
C ILE A 324 -7.04 12.77 6.35
N ALA A 325 -6.42 13.83 5.81
CA ALA A 325 -6.90 15.18 6.00
C ALA A 325 -6.60 16.04 4.74
N PRO A 326 -7.42 17.06 4.42
CA PRO A 326 -7.14 17.94 3.30
C PRO A 326 -5.88 18.77 3.56
N LEU A 327 -5.12 19.13 2.53
CA LEU A 327 -3.94 19.97 2.67
C LEU A 327 -4.23 21.35 2.06
N GLY A 328 -4.23 22.40 2.89
CA GLY A 328 -4.59 23.76 2.49
C GLY A 328 -6.09 23.99 2.27
N SER A 329 -6.47 25.20 1.84
CA SER A 329 -7.86 25.58 1.54
C SER A 329 -8.38 25.01 0.21
N ASP A 330 -7.47 24.74 -0.72
CA ASP A 330 -7.78 24.26 -2.06
C ASP A 330 -7.56 22.74 -2.06
N ALA A 331 -8.61 21.99 -1.68
CA ALA A 331 -8.61 20.56 -1.31
C ALA A 331 -8.15 19.54 -2.39
N LYS A 332 -7.43 19.98 -3.42
CA LYS A 332 -6.81 19.20 -4.49
C LYS A 332 -5.48 18.54 -4.08
N THR A 333 -5.00 18.81 -2.88
CA THR A 333 -3.93 18.03 -2.26
C THR A 333 -4.40 17.58 -0.88
N PHE A 334 -4.00 16.37 -0.47
CA PHE A 334 -4.33 15.85 0.86
C PHE A 334 -3.15 15.11 1.45
N ILE A 335 -3.23 14.83 2.76
CA ILE A 335 -2.21 14.12 3.50
C ILE A 335 -2.80 12.88 4.13
N ALA A 336 -2.03 11.79 4.16
CA ALA A 336 -2.46 10.52 4.73
C ALA A 336 -1.38 9.96 5.67
N GLY A 337 -1.84 9.42 6.80
CA GLY A 337 -1.03 8.73 7.79
C GLY A 337 -1.15 7.22 7.62
N SER A 338 -0.08 6.49 7.93
CA SER A 338 -0.05 5.03 7.81
C SER A 338 0.20 4.31 9.14
N ALA A 339 -0.11 3.02 9.17
CA ALA A 339 0.01 2.18 10.35
C ALA A 339 1.46 1.98 10.84
N ASP A 340 2.46 2.26 9.99
CA ASP A 340 3.89 2.26 10.33
C ASP A 340 4.44 3.65 10.69
N GLY A 341 3.57 4.64 10.92
CA GLY A 341 3.95 5.96 11.45
C GLY A 341 4.41 6.96 10.40
N ARG A 342 4.33 6.61 9.11
CA ARG A 342 4.67 7.53 8.02
C ARG A 342 3.50 8.44 7.69
N VAL A 343 3.83 9.59 7.13
CA VAL A 343 2.86 10.56 6.63
C VAL A 343 3.29 10.98 5.23
N LEU A 344 2.35 10.94 4.29
CA LEU A 344 2.58 11.25 2.88
C LEU A 344 1.57 12.27 2.38
N SER A 345 2.01 13.24 1.58
CA SER A 345 1.11 14.08 0.78
C SER A 345 0.77 13.41 -0.54
N PHE A 346 -0.42 13.69 -1.05
CA PHE A 346 -0.94 13.22 -2.33
C PHE A 346 -1.44 14.41 -3.13
N ASP A 347 -0.91 14.58 -4.33
CA ASP A 347 -1.34 15.60 -5.28
C ASP A 347 -2.29 15.03 -6.33
N THR A 348 -3.54 15.49 -6.35
CA THR A 348 -4.55 15.02 -7.31
C THR A 348 -4.50 15.75 -8.65
N ILE A 349 -3.77 16.87 -8.76
CA ILE A 349 -3.65 17.69 -9.97
C ILE A 349 -2.53 17.17 -10.87
N SER A 350 -1.35 16.88 -10.32
CA SER A 350 -0.15 16.48 -11.09
C SER A 350 -0.03 14.98 -11.31
N GLY A 351 -1.16 14.31 -11.60
CA GLY A 351 -1.17 12.89 -11.95
C GLY A 351 -1.02 11.91 -10.77
N GLY A 352 -1.30 12.34 -9.52
CA GLY A 352 -1.41 11.41 -8.40
C GLY A 352 -0.13 11.12 -7.64
N LYS A 353 0.82 12.06 -7.62
CA LYS A 353 2.11 11.82 -6.97
C LYS A 353 1.95 11.83 -5.45
N ALA A 354 2.38 10.74 -4.81
CA ALA A 354 2.59 10.72 -3.37
C ALA A 354 4.03 11.11 -3.04
N THR A 355 4.21 11.87 -1.96
CA THR A 355 5.53 12.33 -1.49
C THR A 355 5.63 12.16 0.02
N HIS A 356 6.77 11.65 0.51
CA HIS A 356 7.01 11.59 1.95
C HIS A 356 7.09 13.00 2.54
N ILE A 357 6.41 13.21 3.66
CA ILE A 357 6.63 14.41 4.47
C ILE A 357 7.99 14.28 5.13
N GLN A 358 8.85 15.28 4.91
CA GLN A 358 10.19 15.32 5.48
C GLN A 358 10.13 15.43 7.02
N GLY A 359 11.18 14.99 7.70
CA GLY A 359 11.28 15.00 9.16
C GLY A 359 11.00 13.63 9.80
N GLN A 360 10.88 13.61 11.13
CA GLN A 360 10.61 12.37 11.85
C GLN A 360 9.13 12.02 11.83
N GLY A 361 8.76 10.93 11.19
CA GLY A 361 7.44 10.32 11.36
C GLY A 361 7.20 9.85 12.80
N HIS A 362 6.00 9.34 13.05
CA HIS A 362 5.71 8.60 14.27
C HIS A 362 6.46 7.26 14.27
N THR A 363 6.78 6.71 15.44
CA THR A 363 7.41 5.38 15.55
C THR A 363 6.41 4.23 15.49
N GLY A 364 5.11 4.55 15.37
CA GLY A 364 4.02 3.59 15.30
C GLY A 364 2.76 4.19 14.65
N TYR A 365 1.65 3.47 14.79
CA TYR A 365 0.37 3.76 14.13
C TYR A 365 -0.05 5.25 14.25
N VAL A 366 -0.30 5.90 13.12
CA VAL A 366 -0.90 7.25 13.08
C VAL A 366 -2.40 7.13 13.40
N THR A 367 -2.85 7.71 14.50
CA THR A 367 -4.24 7.58 14.97
C THR A 367 -5.17 8.65 14.42
N GLY A 368 -4.66 9.80 14.00
CA GLY A 368 -5.47 10.88 13.47
C GLY A 368 -4.66 11.91 12.71
N LEU A 369 -5.35 12.63 11.83
CA LEU A 369 -4.85 13.79 11.12
C LEU A 369 -5.92 14.88 11.18
N ALA A 370 -5.52 16.11 11.47
CA ALA A 370 -6.41 17.26 11.38
C ALA A 370 -5.67 18.44 10.73
N SER A 371 -6.37 19.14 9.84
CA SER A 371 -5.81 20.26 9.09
C SER A 371 -6.33 21.59 9.62
N GLY A 372 -5.41 22.44 10.01
CA GLY A 372 -5.63 23.86 10.28
C GLY A 372 -5.41 24.69 9.00
N LYS A 373 -5.25 26.00 9.17
CA LYS A 373 -5.06 26.92 8.04
C LYS A 373 -3.72 26.72 7.33
N ASP A 374 -2.63 26.73 8.09
CA ASP A 374 -1.26 26.69 7.56
C ASP A 374 -0.49 25.43 8.03
N LYS A 375 -1.14 24.58 8.84
CA LYS A 375 -0.51 23.44 9.53
C LYS A 375 -1.43 22.23 9.54
N VAL A 376 -0.83 21.05 9.51
CA VAL A 376 -1.50 19.78 9.81
C VAL A 376 -0.94 19.20 11.09
N TYR A 377 -1.80 18.62 11.92
CA TYR A 377 -1.40 17.91 13.13
C TYR A 377 -1.67 16.42 12.97
N SER A 378 -0.68 15.60 13.33
CA SER A 378 -0.81 14.14 13.38
C SER A 378 -0.64 13.63 14.80
N SER A 379 -1.44 12.64 15.19
CA SER A 379 -1.27 11.89 16.44
C SER A 379 -0.82 10.47 16.17
N GLY A 380 -0.06 9.87 17.07
CA GLY A 380 0.38 8.48 16.94
C GLY A 380 0.43 7.71 18.26
N PHE A 381 0.58 6.39 18.15
CA PHE A 381 0.81 5.48 19.29
C PHE A 381 2.17 5.64 19.97
N ASP A 382 2.98 6.59 19.52
CA ASP A 382 4.20 7.05 20.20
C ASP A 382 3.92 8.12 21.27
N ASP A 383 2.65 8.32 21.64
CA ASP A 383 2.15 9.32 22.59
C ASP A 383 2.61 10.74 22.22
N ARG A 384 2.63 11.02 20.92
CA ARG A 384 3.01 12.31 20.37
C ARG A 384 1.95 12.90 19.46
N ILE A 385 1.86 14.23 19.51
CA ILE A 385 1.35 15.06 18.42
C ILE A 385 2.53 15.64 17.66
N ARG A 386 2.46 15.65 16.33
CA ARG A 386 3.44 16.29 15.47
C ARG A 386 2.77 17.37 14.63
N GLU A 387 3.44 18.51 14.52
CA GLU A 387 3.05 19.62 13.67
C GLU A 387 3.76 19.50 12.32
N ILE A 388 3.01 19.66 11.23
CA ILE A 388 3.48 19.60 9.85
C ILE A 388 3.14 20.94 9.20
N ASP A 389 4.17 21.71 8.88
CA ASP A 389 4.04 22.97 8.13
C ASP A 389 3.72 22.66 6.66
N ILE A 390 2.67 23.30 6.14
CA ILE A 390 2.16 23.08 4.78
C ILE A 390 2.95 23.92 3.76
N THR A 391 3.62 24.99 4.19
CA THR A 391 4.22 26.01 3.32
C THR A 391 5.71 25.81 3.06
N SER A 392 6.42 25.17 4.00
CA SER A 392 7.85 24.90 3.88
C SER A 392 8.11 23.44 3.52
N SER A 393 8.94 23.20 2.49
CA SER A 393 9.42 21.86 2.14
C SER A 393 10.27 21.19 3.24
N ASN A 394 10.50 21.90 4.34
CA ASN A 394 11.21 21.47 5.53
C ASN A 394 10.23 21.53 6.70
N ALA A 395 9.56 20.41 7.00
CA ALA A 395 8.69 20.34 8.17
C ALA A 395 9.50 20.62 9.44
N GLY A 396 9.36 21.84 9.98
CA GLY A 396 9.74 22.15 11.35
C GLY A 396 8.80 21.40 12.28
N GLN A 397 9.12 20.16 12.60
CA GLN A 397 8.21 19.32 13.39
C GLN A 397 8.34 19.67 14.87
N ALA A 398 7.54 20.63 15.32
CA ALA A 398 7.23 20.69 16.73
C ALA A 398 6.55 19.36 17.13
N SER A 399 7.03 18.76 18.21
CA SER A 399 6.45 17.54 18.77
C SER A 399 6.04 17.79 20.20
N PHE A 400 4.82 17.38 20.53
CA PHE A 400 4.24 17.50 21.86
C PHE A 400 3.94 16.10 22.41
N ALA A 401 4.26 15.87 23.68
CA ALA A 401 3.92 14.63 24.36
C ALA A 401 2.53 14.72 24.97
N THR A 402 1.66 13.76 24.62
CA THR A 402 0.33 13.64 25.22
C THR A 402 0.41 13.04 26.61
N ALA A 403 -0.57 13.32 27.47
CA ALA A 403 -0.60 12.75 28.82
C ALA A 403 -0.86 11.24 28.82
N SER A 404 -1.53 10.74 27.78
CA SER A 404 -1.82 9.34 27.55
C SER A 404 -2.01 9.07 26.05
N GLN A 405 -2.24 7.80 25.67
CA GLN A 405 -2.33 7.41 24.27
C GLN A 405 -3.46 8.16 23.52
N PRO A 406 -3.15 8.89 22.42
CA PRO A 406 -4.14 9.64 21.67
C PRO A 406 -4.93 8.73 20.72
N LYS A 407 -6.25 8.90 20.70
CA LYS A 407 -7.17 8.15 19.82
C LYS A 407 -7.68 8.94 18.63
N SER A 408 -7.89 10.24 18.81
CA SER A 408 -8.45 11.14 17.80
C SER A 408 -8.03 12.57 18.10
N LEU A 409 -7.91 13.41 17.08
CA LEU A 409 -7.72 14.85 17.26
C LEU A 409 -8.61 15.66 16.32
N ALA A 410 -8.87 16.91 16.68
CA ALA A 410 -9.59 17.88 15.85
C ALA A 410 -9.07 19.29 16.13
N ILE A 411 -9.26 20.21 15.20
CA ILE A 411 -8.76 21.59 15.31
C ILE A 411 -9.93 22.56 15.40
N ALA A 412 -9.98 23.32 16.48
CA ALA A 412 -10.96 24.37 16.69
C ALA A 412 -10.65 25.61 15.82
N THR A 413 -11.61 26.52 15.68
CA THR A 413 -11.48 27.70 14.82
C THR A 413 -10.42 28.71 15.27
N ASP A 414 -9.95 28.60 16.51
CA ASP A 414 -8.89 29.42 17.11
C ASP A 414 -7.52 28.71 17.13
N ASP A 415 -7.34 27.73 16.23
CA ASP A 415 -6.15 26.88 16.08
C ASP A 415 -5.80 26.03 17.30
N SER A 416 -6.72 25.87 18.26
CA SER A 416 -6.56 24.88 19.32
C SER A 416 -6.72 23.46 18.78
N VAL A 417 -5.75 22.59 19.06
CA VAL A 417 -5.84 21.16 18.78
C VAL A 417 -6.42 20.48 20.00
N VAL A 418 -7.62 19.91 19.85
CA VAL A 418 -8.30 19.11 20.87
C VAL A 418 -7.98 17.64 20.62
N ILE A 419 -7.47 16.95 21.63
CA ILE A 419 -6.94 15.60 21.55
C ILE A 419 -7.75 14.72 22.49
N ALA A 420 -8.46 13.73 21.94
CA ALA A 420 -9.11 12.70 22.73
C ALA A 420 -8.12 11.57 23.01
N GLU A 421 -7.91 11.26 24.28
CA GLU A 421 -6.98 10.24 24.75
C GLU A 421 -7.71 9.15 25.55
N ILE A 422 -7.00 8.08 25.93
CA ILE A 422 -7.59 7.00 26.75
C ILE A 422 -8.11 7.47 28.12
N ASN A 423 -7.50 8.50 28.70
CA ASN A 423 -7.77 8.94 30.09
C ASN A 423 -8.40 10.33 30.20
N GLY A 424 -8.62 11.04 29.09
CA GLY A 424 -9.12 12.41 29.14
C GLY A 424 -9.04 13.12 27.80
N VAL A 425 -9.22 14.44 27.83
CA VAL A 425 -9.09 15.31 26.65
C VAL A 425 -8.10 16.42 26.95
N GLU A 426 -7.05 16.52 26.15
CA GLU A 426 -6.09 17.62 26.22
C GLU A 426 -6.37 18.63 25.10
N VAL A 427 -6.13 19.90 25.40
CA VAL A 427 -6.14 20.95 24.39
C VAL A 427 -4.78 21.61 24.36
N ILE A 428 -4.19 21.68 23.17
CA ILE A 428 -2.95 22.40 22.93
C ILE A 428 -3.19 23.58 21.99
N ARG A 429 -2.40 24.64 22.15
CA ARG A 429 -2.34 25.78 21.23
C ARG A 429 -0.91 26.31 21.22
N SER A 430 -0.40 26.63 20.04
CA SER A 430 0.98 27.14 19.90
C SER A 430 2.02 26.28 20.62
N ASN A 431 1.89 24.95 20.49
CA ASN A 431 2.76 23.94 21.12
C ASN A 431 2.79 23.95 22.66
N GLN A 432 1.77 24.53 23.30
CA GLN A 432 1.61 24.51 24.75
C GLN A 432 0.25 23.92 25.14
N LYS A 433 0.23 23.18 26.25
CA LYS A 433 -1.01 22.70 26.86
C LYS A 433 -1.78 23.90 27.42
N VAL A 434 -2.98 24.13 26.92
CA VAL A 434 -3.87 25.21 27.37
C VAL A 434 -4.96 24.69 28.30
N PHE A 435 -5.38 23.43 28.16
CA PHE A 435 -6.41 22.83 28.99
C PHE A 435 -6.27 21.31 29.07
N ASN A 436 -6.77 20.71 30.16
CA ASN A 436 -6.90 19.27 30.33
C ASN A 436 -8.22 18.94 31.03
N LEU A 437 -9.01 18.07 30.42
CA LEU A 437 -10.28 17.57 30.95
C LEU A 437 -10.12 16.11 31.38
N GLN A 438 -10.15 15.86 32.68
CA GLN A 438 -10.27 14.51 33.20
C GLN A 438 -11.71 14.02 33.04
N THR A 439 -11.93 13.02 32.20
CA THR A 439 -13.27 12.46 31.94
C THR A 439 -13.56 11.26 32.85
N LYS A 440 -14.85 11.04 33.14
CA LYS A 440 -15.34 9.83 33.86
C LYS A 440 -15.61 8.63 32.94
N PHE A 441 -15.49 8.85 31.63
CA PHE A 441 -15.62 7.87 30.57
C PHE A 441 -14.34 7.90 29.74
N THR A 442 -14.12 6.88 28.91
CA THR A 442 -12.98 6.85 27.98
C THR A 442 -13.37 7.51 26.66
N PRO A 443 -12.76 8.65 26.30
CA PRO A 443 -12.91 9.25 24.97
C PRO A 443 -12.47 8.29 23.87
N SER A 444 -13.06 8.44 22.69
CA SER A 444 -12.86 7.56 21.54
C SER A 444 -12.83 8.30 20.20
N ALA A 445 -13.55 9.40 20.07
CA ALA A 445 -13.51 10.28 18.90
C ALA A 445 -13.71 11.74 19.34
N VAL A 446 -13.18 12.69 18.57
CA VAL A 446 -13.41 14.12 18.77
C VAL A 446 -13.63 14.83 17.43
N ALA A 447 -14.52 15.82 17.42
CA ALA A 447 -14.71 16.73 16.30
C ALA A 447 -14.98 18.16 16.81
N THR A 448 -14.63 19.15 15.99
CA THR A 448 -14.84 20.57 16.27
C THR A 448 -15.74 21.18 15.19
N SER A 449 -16.61 22.10 15.56
CA SER A 449 -17.34 22.90 14.58
C SER A 449 -16.42 23.97 13.99
N LYS A 450 -16.56 24.24 12.69
CA LYS A 450 -15.83 25.32 12.00
C LYS A 450 -16.57 26.67 12.03
N SER A 451 -17.85 26.67 12.41
CA SER A 451 -18.68 27.88 12.47
C SER A 451 -18.86 28.42 13.90
N GLU A 452 -18.71 27.55 14.90
CA GLU A 452 -18.90 27.87 16.31
C GLU A 452 -17.80 27.20 17.14
N LEU A 453 -17.48 27.74 18.33
CA LEU A 453 -16.53 27.13 19.26
C LEU A 453 -17.19 25.98 20.06
N VAL A 454 -17.67 24.96 19.33
CA VAL A 454 -18.30 23.76 19.90
C VAL A 454 -17.44 22.55 19.61
N VAL A 455 -17.24 21.72 20.63
CA VAL A 455 -16.47 20.47 20.57
C VAL A 455 -17.40 19.30 20.87
N ALA A 456 -17.40 18.29 20.00
CA ALA A 456 -18.08 17.03 20.24
C ALA A 456 -17.06 15.95 20.66
N ILE A 457 -17.33 15.28 21.78
CA ILE A 457 -16.51 14.17 22.28
C ILE A 457 -17.37 12.91 22.34
N GLY A 458 -16.93 11.86 21.65
CA GLY A 458 -17.54 10.54 21.64
C GLY A 458 -16.85 9.62 22.63
N GLY A 459 -17.62 8.85 23.39
CA GLY A 459 -17.11 7.93 24.41
C GLY A 459 -17.34 6.45 24.10
N GLU A 460 -16.54 5.61 24.74
CA GLU A 460 -16.77 4.16 24.80
C GLU A 460 -18.04 3.79 25.57
N ASP A 461 -18.58 4.74 26.35
CA ASP A 461 -19.88 4.66 27.01
C ASP A 461 -21.07 4.92 26.08
N GLN A 462 -20.85 4.90 24.75
CA GLN A 462 -21.85 4.99 23.70
C GLN A 462 -22.54 6.37 23.60
N LYS A 463 -21.99 7.38 24.27
CA LYS A 463 -22.55 8.73 24.33
C LYS A 463 -21.68 9.71 23.57
N THR A 464 -22.33 10.68 22.92
CA THR A 464 -21.68 11.86 22.36
C THR A 464 -22.02 13.06 23.23
N ARG A 465 -21.03 13.88 23.58
CA ARG A 465 -21.19 15.04 24.44
C ARG A 465 -20.76 16.29 23.71
N LEU A 466 -21.55 17.34 23.81
CA LEU A 466 -21.20 18.66 23.29
C LEU A 466 -20.62 19.51 24.41
N TYR A 467 -19.52 20.19 24.11
CA TYR A 467 -18.84 21.13 24.98
C TYR A 467 -18.77 22.49 24.29
N ASP A 468 -19.03 23.54 25.05
CA ASP A 468 -18.68 24.90 24.62
C ASP A 468 -17.20 25.16 24.97
N TRP A 469 -16.44 25.62 23.99
CA TRP A 469 -15.03 26.00 24.13
C TRP A 469 -14.93 27.54 24.14
N ASP A 470 -14.39 28.14 25.19
CA ASP A 470 -14.23 29.60 25.28
C ASP A 470 -12.81 30.08 24.97
N GLY A 471 -11.95 29.19 24.45
CA GLY A 471 -10.53 29.44 24.25
C GLY A 471 -9.65 29.03 25.44
N SER A 472 -10.26 28.66 26.57
CA SER A 472 -9.53 28.26 27.78
C SER A 472 -10.10 27.04 28.50
N VAL A 473 -11.42 26.83 28.46
CA VAL A 473 -12.10 25.75 29.19
C VAL A 473 -13.13 25.07 28.29
N LEU A 474 -13.21 23.74 28.39
CA LEU A 474 -14.33 22.95 27.84
C LEU A 474 -15.43 22.83 28.90
N LYS A 475 -16.61 23.40 28.64
CA LYS A 475 -17.78 23.30 29.52
C LYS A 475 -18.81 22.37 28.89
N GLU A 476 -19.18 21.30 29.59
CA GLU A 476 -20.17 20.35 29.09
C GLU A 476 -21.52 21.07 28.94
N LYS A 477 -22.06 21.05 27.73
CA LYS A 477 -23.34 21.69 27.38
C LYS A 477 -24.47 20.69 27.44
N THR A 478 -24.30 19.54 26.80
CA THR A 478 -25.33 18.50 26.74
C THR A 478 -24.77 17.14 26.34
N VAL A 479 -25.60 16.11 26.49
CA VAL A 479 -25.36 14.75 26.05
C VAL A 479 -26.35 14.40 24.95
N LEU A 480 -25.83 13.97 23.80
CA LEU A 480 -26.62 13.48 22.67
C LEU A 480 -26.76 11.96 22.80
N GLU A 481 -27.99 11.50 22.98
CA GLU A 481 -28.31 10.07 23.09
C GLU A 481 -28.85 9.51 21.76
N GLY A 482 -28.37 8.33 21.35
CA GLY A 482 -28.84 7.67 20.13
C GLY A 482 -27.99 6.48 19.70
N ASN A 483 -26.67 6.62 19.77
CA ASN A 483 -25.73 5.54 19.47
C ASN A 483 -25.92 4.36 20.44
N LYS A 484 -25.62 3.15 19.96
CA LYS A 484 -25.83 1.88 20.71
C LYS A 484 -24.56 1.05 20.86
N ALA A 485 -23.44 1.63 20.46
CA ALA A 485 -22.11 1.06 20.58
C ALA A 485 -21.09 2.21 20.74
N VAL A 486 -19.81 1.88 20.89
CA VAL A 486 -18.72 2.85 21.06
C VAL A 486 -18.75 3.87 19.92
N VAL A 487 -18.74 5.17 20.23
CA VAL A 487 -18.71 6.23 19.22
C VAL A 487 -17.32 6.30 18.62
N SER A 488 -17.15 5.81 17.39
CA SER A 488 -15.83 5.64 16.76
C SER A 488 -15.48 6.71 15.74
N ALA A 489 -16.46 7.50 15.28
CA ALA A 489 -16.22 8.61 14.35
C ALA A 489 -17.20 9.76 14.61
N LEU A 490 -16.70 10.99 14.52
CA LEU A 490 -17.51 12.21 14.63
C LEU A 490 -17.13 13.19 13.52
N ALA A 491 -18.13 13.88 12.97
CA ALA A 491 -17.89 14.97 12.03
C ALA A 491 -19.05 15.98 12.06
N PHE A 492 -18.72 17.26 12.26
CA PHE A 492 -19.67 18.36 12.08
C PHE A 492 -19.88 18.64 10.58
N SER A 493 -21.08 19.05 10.21
CA SER A 493 -21.33 19.66 8.90
C SER A 493 -20.55 20.97 8.77
N PRO A 494 -20.14 21.40 7.56
CA PRO A 494 -19.38 22.64 7.38
C PRO A 494 -20.07 23.90 7.90
N ASP A 495 -21.40 23.95 7.85
CA ASP A 495 -22.21 25.04 8.44
C ASP A 495 -22.39 24.92 9.96
N GLY A 496 -21.91 23.83 10.58
CA GLY A 496 -21.93 23.53 12.02
C GLY A 496 -23.30 23.20 12.62
N LYS A 497 -24.35 23.14 11.80
CA LYS A 497 -25.71 22.88 12.30
C LYS A 497 -25.95 21.42 12.62
N LEU A 498 -25.19 20.52 12.01
CA LEU A 498 -25.38 19.08 12.13
C LEU A 498 -24.12 18.40 12.66
N LEU A 499 -24.34 17.31 13.40
CA LEU A 499 -23.28 16.40 13.85
C LEU A 499 -23.63 14.97 13.46
N ALA A 500 -22.75 14.32 12.70
CA ALA A 500 -22.82 12.88 12.47
C ALA A 500 -21.93 12.15 13.49
N ALA A 501 -22.49 11.15 14.15
CA ALA A 501 -21.82 10.29 15.12
C ALA A 501 -21.96 8.81 14.72
N GLY A 502 -20.87 8.24 14.21
CA GLY A 502 -20.76 6.85 13.80
C GLY A 502 -20.26 5.97 14.94
N ASP A 503 -20.82 4.77 15.08
CA ASP A 503 -20.44 3.83 16.13
C ASP A 503 -19.82 2.52 15.62
N SER A 504 -19.30 1.74 16.57
CA SER A 504 -18.61 0.49 16.28
C SER A 504 -19.51 -0.63 15.76
N SER A 505 -20.83 -0.45 15.75
CA SER A 505 -21.80 -1.41 15.19
C SER A 505 -22.17 -1.12 13.73
N GLY A 506 -21.70 0.01 13.18
CA GLY A 506 -22.07 0.46 11.83
C GLY A 506 -23.28 1.40 11.78
N ARG A 507 -23.78 1.85 12.93
CA ARG A 507 -24.85 2.85 12.99
C ARG A 507 -24.26 4.25 13.03
N ILE A 508 -24.90 5.16 12.29
CA ILE A 508 -24.61 6.60 12.33
C ILE A 508 -25.86 7.34 12.79
N CYS A 509 -25.71 8.14 13.84
CA CYS A 509 -26.73 9.06 14.33
C CYS A 509 -26.43 10.46 13.80
N LEU A 510 -27.45 11.12 13.25
CA LEU A 510 -27.39 12.51 12.82
C LEU A 510 -28.15 13.37 13.82
N PHE A 511 -27.51 14.40 14.34
CA PHE A 511 -28.06 15.30 15.35
C PHE A 511 -28.15 16.74 14.83
N ASP A 512 -29.18 17.46 15.28
CA ASP A 512 -29.21 18.91 15.23
C ASP A 512 -28.42 19.46 16.43
N VAL A 513 -27.42 20.29 16.15
CA VAL A 513 -26.48 20.81 17.17
C VAL A 513 -27.16 21.87 18.05
N LYS A 514 -28.05 22.70 17.48
CA LYS A 514 -28.71 23.79 18.19
C LYS A 514 -29.86 23.28 19.03
N GLU A 515 -30.70 22.41 18.46
CA GLU A 515 -31.84 21.82 19.17
C GLU A 515 -31.46 20.64 20.07
N THR A 516 -30.24 20.13 19.94
CA THR A 516 -29.71 18.96 20.66
C THR A 516 -30.62 17.73 20.50
N LYS A 517 -31.17 17.54 19.30
CA LYS A 517 -32.11 16.46 18.98
C LYS A 517 -31.55 15.50 17.94
N LEU A 518 -31.93 14.23 18.08
CA LEU A 518 -31.69 13.21 17.08
C LEU A 518 -32.60 13.46 15.85
N ILE A 519 -32.00 13.70 14.70
CA ILE A 519 -32.69 13.84 13.40
C ILE A 519 -32.98 12.45 12.84
N THR A 520 -31.97 11.57 12.82
CA THR A 520 -32.12 10.20 12.32
C THR A 520 -31.05 9.28 12.91
N SER A 521 -31.41 8.02 13.08
CA SER A 521 -30.48 6.90 13.36
C SER A 521 -30.56 5.81 12.28
N ARG A 522 -31.22 6.11 11.14
CA ARG A 522 -31.46 5.17 10.04
C ARG A 522 -30.27 5.01 9.09
N TRP A 523 -29.18 5.74 9.30
CA TRP A 523 -27.91 5.53 8.60
C TRP A 523 -27.20 4.31 9.20
N SER A 524 -27.79 3.13 9.00
CA SER A 524 -27.39 1.87 9.65
C SER A 524 -27.30 0.72 8.64
N PHE A 525 -26.74 1.01 7.45
CA PHE A 525 -26.52 0.00 6.39
C PHE A 525 -25.13 -0.65 6.49
N HIS A 526 -24.20 -0.01 7.19
CA HIS A 526 -22.92 -0.63 7.50
C HIS A 526 -23.09 -1.77 8.49
N THR A 527 -22.27 -2.82 8.35
CA THR A 527 -22.33 -4.02 9.21
C THR A 527 -21.16 -4.11 10.18
N ALA A 528 -20.29 -3.10 10.21
CA ALA A 528 -19.14 -3.04 11.10
C ALA A 528 -18.77 -1.58 11.43
N ARG A 529 -17.78 -1.41 12.33
CA ARG A 529 -17.30 -0.13 12.85
C ARG A 529 -17.15 0.95 11.78
N ILE A 530 -17.75 2.11 12.04
CA ILE A 530 -17.52 3.33 11.27
C ILE A 530 -16.15 3.90 11.66
N ASN A 531 -15.25 4.05 10.69
CA ASN A 531 -13.90 4.57 10.94
C ASN A 531 -13.79 6.06 10.58
N SER A 532 -14.57 6.53 9.61
CA SER A 532 -14.45 7.90 9.12
C SER A 532 -15.76 8.44 8.56
N LEU A 533 -15.96 9.75 8.74
CA LEU A 533 -17.10 10.52 8.27
C LEU A 533 -16.59 11.80 7.60
N ALA A 534 -17.08 12.12 6.41
CA ALA A 534 -16.69 13.32 5.66
C ALA A 534 -17.89 14.00 5.01
N TRP A 535 -18.05 15.29 5.26
CA TRP A 535 -19.16 16.09 4.74
C TRP A 535 -18.81 16.77 3.42
N THR A 536 -19.79 16.90 2.53
CA THR A 536 -19.66 17.82 1.39
C THR A 536 -19.68 19.28 1.86
N PRO A 537 -19.00 20.21 1.16
CA PRO A 537 -18.93 21.63 1.55
C PRO A 537 -20.29 22.31 1.71
N ASP A 538 -21.32 21.83 1.00
CA ASP A 538 -22.69 22.35 1.06
C ASP A 538 -23.54 21.82 2.21
N SER A 539 -22.97 20.99 3.11
CA SER A 539 -23.64 20.32 4.23
C SER A 539 -24.79 19.38 3.83
N LYS A 540 -24.98 19.03 2.55
CA LYS A 540 -26.14 18.22 2.11
C LYS A 540 -25.89 16.73 2.09
N HIS A 541 -24.62 16.31 2.05
CA HIS A 541 -24.23 14.91 1.98
C HIS A 541 -23.09 14.58 2.94
N CYS A 542 -23.09 13.35 3.42
CA CYS A 542 -22.04 12.82 4.27
C CYS A 542 -21.59 11.47 3.70
N ALA A 543 -20.29 11.25 3.59
CA ALA A 543 -19.69 9.97 3.25
C ALA A 543 -19.24 9.25 4.53
N SER A 544 -19.40 7.94 4.59
CA SER A 544 -18.90 7.11 5.68
C SER A 544 -18.05 5.95 5.16
N GLY A 545 -16.89 5.72 5.79
CA GLY A 545 -16.04 4.55 5.56
C GLY A 545 -16.09 3.61 6.76
N SER A 546 -16.15 2.30 6.49
CA SER A 546 -16.30 1.27 7.53
C SER A 546 -15.33 0.10 7.34
N LEU A 547 -15.09 -0.60 8.45
CA LEU A 547 -14.41 -1.89 8.49
C LEU A 547 -15.10 -2.97 7.64
N ASP A 548 -16.39 -2.79 7.29
CA ASP A 548 -17.13 -3.71 6.42
C ASP A 548 -16.73 -3.62 4.94
N THR A 549 -15.68 -2.86 4.62
CA THR A 549 -15.10 -2.63 3.28
C THR A 549 -15.90 -1.71 2.35
N HIS A 550 -17.02 -1.16 2.83
CA HIS A 550 -17.88 -0.29 2.04
C HIS A 550 -17.64 1.19 2.33
N VAL A 551 -18.04 2.01 1.37
CA VAL A 551 -18.33 3.43 1.57
C VAL A 551 -19.80 3.69 1.27
N TYR A 552 -20.47 4.45 2.12
CA TYR A 552 -21.83 4.95 1.84
C TYR A 552 -21.82 6.46 1.71
N ILE A 553 -22.68 6.98 0.83
CA ILE A 553 -22.93 8.42 0.70
C ILE A 553 -24.39 8.68 1.03
N TRP A 554 -24.61 9.46 2.07
CA TRP A 554 -25.90 9.71 2.69
C TRP A 554 -26.45 11.07 2.27
N SER A 555 -27.76 11.14 2.04
CA SER A 555 -28.47 12.41 1.86
C SER A 555 -29.05 12.89 3.18
N VAL A 556 -28.77 14.14 3.54
CA VAL A 556 -29.38 14.80 4.71
C VAL A 556 -30.86 15.08 4.48
N ALA A 557 -31.19 15.66 3.33
CA ALA A 557 -32.56 16.04 3.00
C ALA A 557 -33.50 14.83 2.85
N LYS A 558 -32.94 13.68 2.45
CA LYS A 558 -33.68 12.41 2.31
C LYS A 558 -32.92 11.31 3.05
N PRO A 559 -33.05 11.19 4.40
CA PRO A 559 -32.23 10.28 5.22
C PRO A 559 -32.30 8.79 4.86
N LEU A 560 -33.33 8.37 4.11
CA LEU A 560 -33.48 7.01 3.60
C LEU A 560 -32.78 6.77 2.25
N LYS A 561 -32.33 7.83 1.56
CA LYS A 561 -31.61 7.73 0.29
C LYS A 561 -30.10 7.74 0.55
N ASN A 562 -29.43 6.69 0.08
CA ASN A 562 -27.99 6.57 0.03
C ASN A 562 -27.55 5.89 -1.27
N ILE A 563 -26.24 5.93 -1.54
CA ILE A 563 -25.59 5.03 -2.51
C ILE A 563 -24.47 4.28 -1.81
N ALA A 564 -24.25 3.04 -2.22
CA ALA A 564 -23.24 2.15 -1.66
C ALA A 564 -22.12 1.91 -2.68
N LEU A 565 -20.91 2.30 -2.32
CA LEU A 565 -19.66 1.93 -2.98
C LEU A 565 -19.16 0.65 -2.32
N LYS A 566 -19.44 -0.50 -2.95
CA LYS A 566 -19.23 -1.82 -2.35
C LYS A 566 -17.81 -2.34 -2.55
N ASN A 567 -17.27 -2.99 -1.51
CA ASN A 567 -15.97 -3.65 -1.52
C ASN A 567 -14.81 -2.75 -2.00
N VAL A 568 -14.91 -1.45 -1.74
CA VAL A 568 -13.94 -0.47 -2.23
C VAL A 568 -12.65 -0.46 -1.42
N GLY A 569 -12.66 -0.90 -0.15
CA GLY A 569 -11.46 -1.07 0.66
C GLY A 569 -11.36 -2.48 1.23
N PRO A 570 -10.80 -3.46 0.50
CA PRO A 570 -10.57 -4.81 1.01
C PRO A 570 -9.83 -4.78 2.35
N GLY A 571 -10.40 -5.42 3.38
CA GLY A 571 -9.87 -5.41 4.75
C GLY A 571 -10.32 -4.21 5.61
N GLY A 572 -11.05 -3.25 5.04
CA GLY A 572 -11.66 -2.12 5.74
C GLY A 572 -11.29 -0.77 5.14
N VAL A 573 -12.24 0.16 5.16
CA VAL A 573 -12.02 1.58 4.82
C VAL A 573 -11.80 2.34 6.12
N ASN A 574 -10.63 2.96 6.28
CA ASN A 574 -10.28 3.70 7.48
C ASN A 574 -10.54 5.19 7.35
N ALA A 575 -10.51 5.72 6.13
CA ALA A 575 -10.55 7.15 5.89
C ALA A 575 -11.35 7.48 4.61
N VAL A 576 -12.19 8.51 4.68
CA VAL A 576 -12.87 9.12 3.53
C VAL A 576 -12.67 10.64 3.55
N LEU A 577 -12.56 11.26 2.37
CA LEU A 577 -12.39 12.71 2.23
C LEU A 577 -12.97 13.21 0.91
N TRP A 578 -13.76 14.27 0.96
CA TRP A 578 -14.14 15.02 -0.25
C TRP A 578 -12.97 15.91 -0.68
N ILE A 579 -12.39 15.61 -1.85
CA ILE A 579 -11.32 16.40 -2.49
C ILE A 579 -11.92 17.67 -3.10
N ASP A 580 -13.06 17.53 -3.76
CA ASP A 580 -13.80 18.65 -4.33
C ASP A 580 -15.31 18.32 -4.31
N ALA A 581 -16.16 19.33 -4.23
CA ALA A 581 -17.59 19.20 -4.45
C ALA A 581 -18.27 20.55 -4.65
N ASP A 582 -19.08 20.66 -5.72
CA ASP A 582 -19.77 21.89 -6.14
C ASP A 582 -21.30 21.83 -5.98
N GLY A 583 -21.79 20.82 -5.23
CA GLY A 583 -23.21 20.58 -4.98
C GLY A 583 -23.94 19.82 -6.10
N ALA A 584 -23.38 19.76 -7.31
CA ALA A 584 -23.86 18.90 -8.39
C ALA A 584 -23.00 17.64 -8.53
N LYS A 585 -21.70 17.76 -8.29
CA LYS A 585 -20.73 16.67 -8.28
C LYS A 585 -19.81 16.77 -7.07
N GLY A 586 -19.12 15.68 -6.79
CA GLY A 586 -18.00 15.67 -5.86
C GLY A 586 -17.00 14.57 -6.19
N GLU A 587 -15.75 14.81 -5.81
CA GLU A 587 -14.64 13.87 -5.90
C GLU A 587 -14.33 13.35 -4.49
N LEU A 588 -14.50 12.05 -4.29
CA LEU A 588 -14.36 11.38 -3.00
C LEU A 588 -13.13 10.48 -3.02
N ALA A 589 -12.20 10.72 -2.11
CA ALA A 589 -11.12 9.79 -1.78
C ALA A 589 -11.57 8.81 -0.70
N SER A 590 -11.21 7.54 -0.87
CA SER A 590 -11.34 6.48 0.15
C SER A 590 -10.01 5.75 0.30
N ALA A 591 -9.62 5.46 1.55
CA ALA A 591 -8.36 4.79 1.86
C ALA A 591 -8.51 3.86 3.06
N GLY A 592 -7.66 2.82 3.13
CA GLY A 592 -7.75 1.87 4.23
C GLY A 592 -6.68 0.79 4.24
N PHE A 593 -7.12 -0.45 4.51
CA PHE A 593 -6.24 -1.57 4.84
C PHE A 593 -5.31 -1.99 3.70
N ASP A 594 -5.75 -1.86 2.45
CA ASP A 594 -4.98 -2.18 1.24
C ASP A 594 -3.90 -1.14 0.89
N ALA A 595 -3.70 -0.13 1.75
CA ALA A 595 -2.71 0.93 1.60
C ALA A 595 -2.87 1.80 0.33
N CYS A 596 -3.96 1.61 -0.40
CA CYS A 596 -4.29 2.36 -1.61
C CYS A 596 -5.23 3.51 -1.27
N VAL A 597 -5.18 4.57 -2.08
CA VAL A 597 -6.24 5.56 -2.12
C VAL A 597 -7.01 5.37 -3.43
N LYS A 598 -8.33 5.28 -3.34
CA LYS A 598 -9.23 5.16 -4.48
C LYS A 598 -10.08 6.43 -4.58
N VAL A 599 -10.18 6.97 -5.79
CA VAL A 599 -10.88 8.23 -6.06
C VAL A 599 -12.12 7.96 -6.90
N TRP A 600 -13.23 8.59 -6.51
CA TRP A 600 -14.55 8.37 -7.08
C TRP A 600 -15.19 9.71 -7.47
N GLU A 601 -15.75 9.80 -8.67
CA GLU A 601 -16.63 10.91 -9.04
C GLU A 601 -18.04 10.52 -8.62
N VAL A 602 -18.70 11.39 -7.87
CA VAL A 602 -20.07 11.24 -7.38
C VAL A 602 -20.91 12.33 -7.99
N THR A 603 -22.04 11.96 -8.59
CA THR A 603 -23.02 12.91 -9.14
C THR A 603 -24.26 12.97 -8.26
N PHE A 604 -24.64 14.17 -7.83
CA PHE A 604 -25.83 14.47 -7.06
C PHE A 604 -26.96 14.88 -8.00
N HIS A 605 -27.81 13.92 -8.39
CA HIS A 605 -28.96 14.21 -9.25
C HIS A 605 -29.95 15.16 -8.54
N PRO A 606 -30.46 16.20 -9.25
CA PRO A 606 -31.56 17.01 -8.75
C PRO A 606 -32.75 16.14 -8.36
N ALA A 607 -33.47 16.60 -7.34
CA ALA A 607 -34.53 15.86 -6.67
C ALA A 607 -35.71 15.52 -7.57
#